data_AF-A0A9J6ZFD9-F1
#
_entry.id   AF-A0A9J6ZFD9-F1
#
_cell.length_a   1.000
_cell.length_b   1.000
_cell.length_c   1.000
_cell.angle_alpha   90.00
_cell.angle_beta   90.00
_cell.angle_gamma   90.00
#
_symmetry.space_group_name_H-M   'P 1'
#
loop_
_entity.id
_entity.type
_entity.pdbx_description
1 polymer ?
#
loop_
_entity_poly.entity_id
_entity_poly.type
_entity_poly.pdbx_seq_one_letter_code
_entity_poly.pdbx_strand_id
1 'polypeptide(L)'
;MRKLFGVVVIIAIAIGCYQWFEQNADKDWKQQVTTTIQATVDDTALLIKDGLKVDTSSSSSSEGQEKLSSDDNERIVQYIANELAKGRTEIAITIRGNGDDIQNQFASWLQQAMDVDDYVKYTMASYGYTMSSGLARSEVTIRVDYRESHEMSAEVTSYVKQVIDVLELDQHSEFEQVKLIHDWIVTHVQYDQSLTKYTAYEAITEGTTVCQGYALLGYRFFSEAGFDVRIVEGSVNTGEHAWNLVKIDGQWYQIDLTWDDPIGQAADEVSYKYFLVSDTQLAQDHVWEANYPIATMSYQQLLNEQLAKADPSSEAYTAIQQSREQLGYHMEDSSNTIESYDQLKAMVKNAVGKNETELQFRYTGGDQLVDDTNKAFKSLNKSLSYRISYQEWNKVGDLLVTITIEYK
;
A
#
# COMPACT_ATOMS: atom_id res chain seq x y z
N MET A 1 29.08 -15.25 -18.23
CA MET A 1 27.99 -15.13 -19.22
C MET A 1 26.64 -14.70 -18.63
N ARG A 2 26.36 -14.87 -17.32
CA ARG A 2 25.10 -14.41 -16.68
C ARG A 2 25.08 -12.97 -16.14
N LYS A 3 26.20 -12.25 -16.12
CA LYS A 3 26.24 -10.81 -15.78
C LYS A 3 26.03 -9.86 -16.98
N LEU A 4 25.92 -10.39 -18.20
CA LEU A 4 25.56 -9.60 -19.39
C LEU A 4 24.04 -9.51 -19.61
N PHE A 5 23.24 -10.41 -19.03
CA PHE A 5 21.79 -10.43 -19.25
C PHE A 5 21.06 -9.29 -18.52
N GLY A 6 21.48 -8.93 -17.29
CA GLY A 6 20.91 -7.79 -16.56
C GLY A 6 21.17 -6.43 -17.23
N VAL A 7 22.35 -6.26 -17.85
CA VAL A 7 22.67 -5.05 -18.62
C VAL A 7 21.88 -4.99 -19.93
N VAL A 8 21.59 -6.13 -20.56
CA VAL A 8 20.77 -6.21 -21.78
C VAL A 8 19.28 -5.91 -21.50
N VAL A 9 18.77 -6.25 -20.30
CA VAL A 9 17.39 -5.89 -19.88
C VAL A 9 17.27 -4.39 -19.61
N ILE A 10 18.29 -3.77 -18.99
CA ILE A 10 18.38 -2.30 -18.83
C ILE A 10 18.42 -1.59 -20.20
N ILE A 11 19.10 -2.15 -21.20
CA ILE A 11 19.13 -1.62 -22.56
C ILE A 11 17.81 -1.86 -23.32
N ALA A 12 17.10 -2.97 -23.07
CA ALA A 12 15.83 -3.28 -23.74
C ALA A 12 14.68 -2.38 -23.28
N ILE A 13 14.63 -2.02 -22.00
CA ILE A 13 13.66 -1.07 -21.44
C ILE A 13 13.98 0.36 -21.93
N ALA A 14 15.26 0.69 -22.10
CA ALA A 14 15.69 1.96 -22.70
C ALA A 14 15.32 2.08 -24.19
N ILE A 15 15.32 1.00 -24.98
CA ILE A 15 14.98 1.04 -26.42
C ILE A 15 13.48 1.27 -26.65
N GLY A 16 12.61 0.72 -25.80
CA GLY A 16 11.16 0.95 -25.87
C GLY A 16 10.78 2.41 -25.59
N CYS A 17 11.43 3.02 -24.58
CA CYS A 17 11.27 4.44 -24.26
C CYS A 17 11.93 5.38 -25.29
N TYR A 18 13.02 4.94 -25.94
CA TYR A 18 13.76 5.75 -26.93
C TYR A 18 12.91 6.12 -28.17
N GLN A 19 12.04 5.21 -28.63
CA GLN A 19 11.21 5.46 -29.81
C GLN A 19 10.11 6.50 -29.56
N TRP A 20 9.57 6.56 -28.34
CA TRP A 20 8.64 7.61 -27.91
C TRP A 20 9.37 8.94 -27.67
N PHE A 21 10.58 8.89 -27.09
CA PHE A 21 11.44 10.05 -26.81
C PHE A 21 11.92 10.79 -28.08
N GLU A 22 12.30 10.06 -29.14
CA GLU A 22 12.67 10.66 -30.44
C GLU A 22 11.51 11.48 -31.05
N GLN A 23 10.27 10.99 -30.89
CA GLN A 23 9.09 11.55 -31.55
C GLN A 23 8.45 12.73 -30.78
N ASN A 24 8.59 12.81 -29.45
CA ASN A 24 7.76 13.70 -28.63
C ASN A 24 8.51 14.75 -27.77
N ALA A 25 9.84 14.67 -27.60
CA ALA A 25 10.58 15.61 -26.74
C ALA A 25 11.17 16.83 -27.50
N ASP A 26 11.15 18.01 -26.85
CA ASP A 26 11.77 19.25 -27.33
C ASP A 26 13.31 19.12 -27.39
N LYS A 27 13.95 19.84 -28.33
CA LYS A 27 15.40 19.77 -28.63
C LYS A 27 16.29 20.11 -27.44
N ASP A 28 15.89 21.06 -26.60
CA ASP A 28 16.70 21.47 -25.44
C ASP A 28 16.69 20.41 -24.33
N TRP A 29 15.55 19.73 -24.15
CA TRP A 29 15.42 18.59 -23.25
C TRP A 29 16.22 17.38 -23.74
N LYS A 30 16.22 17.15 -25.07
CA LYS A 30 17.04 16.10 -25.70
C LYS A 30 18.53 16.29 -25.40
N GLN A 31 19.03 17.52 -25.37
CA GLN A 31 20.44 17.79 -25.13
C GLN A 31 20.82 17.69 -23.65
N GLN A 32 19.93 18.10 -22.73
CA GLN A 32 20.13 17.92 -21.28
C GLN A 32 20.16 16.44 -20.89
N VAL A 33 19.19 15.65 -21.35
CA VAL A 33 19.11 14.21 -21.04
C VAL A 33 20.31 13.44 -21.59
N THR A 34 20.76 13.76 -22.82
CA THR A 34 21.95 13.14 -23.41
C THR A 34 23.23 13.43 -22.61
N THR A 35 23.35 14.64 -22.06
CA THR A 35 24.51 15.05 -21.26
C THR A 35 24.51 14.37 -19.89
N THR A 36 23.34 14.23 -19.27
CA THR A 36 23.17 13.55 -17.97
C THR A 36 23.45 12.04 -18.09
N ILE A 37 22.96 11.38 -19.14
CA ILE A 37 23.23 9.94 -19.36
C ILE A 37 24.73 9.69 -19.58
N GLN A 38 25.42 10.55 -20.34
CA GLN A 38 26.84 10.40 -20.58
C GLN A 38 27.66 10.59 -19.29
N ALA A 39 27.27 11.54 -18.43
CA ALA A 39 27.89 11.74 -17.12
C ALA A 39 27.72 10.52 -16.21
N THR A 40 26.53 9.92 -16.16
CA THR A 40 26.27 8.72 -15.35
C THR A 40 27.04 7.49 -15.85
N VAL A 41 27.21 7.35 -17.17
CA VAL A 41 28.01 6.28 -17.79
C VAL A 41 29.50 6.47 -17.52
N ASP A 42 29.99 7.71 -17.53
CA ASP A 42 31.41 8.01 -17.25
C ASP A 42 31.74 7.84 -15.75
N ASP A 43 30.82 8.19 -14.84
CA ASP A 43 30.96 7.96 -13.40
C ASP A 43 30.91 6.46 -13.03
N THR A 44 30.04 5.67 -13.68
CA THR A 44 30.06 4.20 -13.51
C THR A 44 31.31 3.57 -14.11
N ALA A 45 31.86 4.10 -15.21
CA ALA A 45 33.13 3.65 -15.77
C ALA A 45 34.34 4.01 -14.89
N LEU A 46 34.27 5.10 -14.11
CA LEU A 46 35.27 5.49 -13.11
C LEU A 46 35.22 4.59 -11.87
N LEU A 47 34.03 4.27 -11.36
CA LEU A 47 33.83 3.35 -10.24
C LEU A 47 34.33 1.92 -10.54
N ILE A 48 34.30 1.50 -11.80
CA ILE A 48 34.87 0.22 -12.26
C ILE A 48 36.40 0.28 -12.38
N LYS A 49 37.00 1.45 -12.65
CA LYS A 49 38.45 1.63 -12.81
C LYS A 49 39.21 1.74 -11.49
N ASP A 50 38.61 2.33 -10.46
CA ASP A 50 39.29 2.60 -9.18
C ASP A 50 39.23 1.46 -8.16
N GLY A 51 38.82 0.26 -8.61
CA GLY A 51 39.11 -0.98 -7.92
C GLY A 51 38.22 -1.24 -6.71
N LEU A 52 37.08 -1.89 -6.98
CA LEU A 52 36.43 -2.79 -6.03
C LEU A 52 37.45 -3.82 -5.54
N LYS A 53 38.15 -3.51 -4.44
CA LYS A 53 38.73 -4.52 -3.57
C LYS A 53 37.60 -5.15 -2.80
N VAL A 54 36.87 -6.06 -3.45
CA VAL A 54 36.08 -7.05 -2.74
C VAL A 54 37.10 -7.97 -2.08
N ASP A 55 37.16 -7.91 -0.75
CA ASP A 55 37.92 -8.85 0.04
C ASP A 55 37.25 -10.23 -0.11
N THR A 56 37.71 -11.01 -1.10
CA THR A 56 37.29 -12.39 -1.29
C THR A 56 38.05 -13.27 -0.30
N SER A 57 37.80 -13.08 1.00
CA SER A 57 38.03 -14.11 1.99
C SER A 57 36.70 -14.81 2.26
N SER A 58 36.33 -15.72 1.37
CA SER A 58 35.40 -16.80 1.71
C SER A 58 36.12 -17.73 2.69
N SER A 59 36.10 -17.39 3.97
CA SER A 59 36.30 -18.39 5.00
C SER A 59 34.95 -19.05 5.24
N SER A 60 34.78 -20.26 4.69
CA SER A 60 33.88 -21.24 5.27
C SER A 60 34.43 -21.62 6.64
N SER A 61 34.24 -20.74 7.62
CA SER A 61 34.35 -21.10 9.03
C SER A 61 32.97 -21.56 9.46
N SER A 62 32.90 -22.76 10.03
CA SER A 62 31.81 -23.12 10.93
C SER A 62 31.68 -22.02 11.99
N GLU A 63 30.76 -21.08 11.79
CA GLU A 63 30.51 -19.98 12.71
C GLU A 63 30.15 -20.57 14.07
N GLY A 64 30.82 -20.05 15.10
CA GLY A 64 30.68 -20.54 16.46
C GLY A 64 29.21 -20.46 16.89
N GLN A 65 28.67 -21.58 17.39
CA GLN A 65 27.34 -21.61 17.97
C GLN A 65 27.24 -20.51 19.04
N GLU A 66 26.32 -19.57 18.86
CA GLU A 66 26.03 -18.57 19.89
C GLU A 66 25.48 -19.30 21.12
N LYS A 67 26.01 -18.93 22.30
CA LYS A 67 25.63 -19.53 23.58
C LYS A 67 24.69 -18.60 24.33
N LEU A 68 23.41 -18.94 24.32
CA LEU A 68 22.34 -18.19 24.97
C LEU A 68 21.94 -18.85 26.30
N SER A 69 21.24 -18.12 27.16
CA SER A 69 20.70 -18.62 28.43
C SER A 69 19.18 -18.77 28.31
N SER A 70 18.61 -19.89 28.78
CA SER A 70 17.16 -20.13 28.80
C SER A 70 16.38 -19.17 29.68
N ASP A 71 17.05 -18.45 30.58
CA ASP A 71 16.44 -17.45 31.45
C ASP A 71 16.31 -16.07 30.77
N ASP A 72 16.87 -15.91 29.56
CA ASP A 72 16.91 -14.65 28.81
C ASP A 72 16.11 -14.77 27.49
N ASN A 73 14.79 -14.84 27.65
CA ASN A 73 13.85 -15.03 26.54
C ASN A 73 14.01 -13.95 25.46
N GLU A 74 14.15 -12.69 25.87
CA GLU A 74 14.27 -11.55 24.94
C GLU A 74 15.52 -11.69 24.06
N ARG A 75 16.66 -12.06 24.65
CA ARG A 75 17.89 -12.27 23.88
C ARG A 75 17.77 -13.42 22.89
N ILE A 76 17.08 -14.51 23.26
CA ILE A 76 16.83 -15.64 22.34
C ILE A 76 15.98 -15.20 21.15
N VAL A 77 14.84 -14.55 21.44
CA VAL A 77 13.93 -14.03 20.42
C VAL A 77 14.66 -13.07 19.48
N GLN A 78 15.38 -12.09 20.02
CA GLN A 78 16.09 -11.09 19.21
C GLN A 78 17.25 -11.69 18.42
N TYR A 79 17.98 -12.67 18.96
CA TYR A 79 19.02 -13.35 18.20
C TYR A 79 18.43 -14.07 16.97
N ILE A 80 17.36 -14.84 17.17
CA ILE A 80 16.69 -15.55 16.08
C ILE A 80 16.15 -14.56 15.04
N ALA A 81 15.44 -13.51 15.48
CA ALA A 81 14.89 -12.48 14.58
C ALA A 81 15.99 -11.81 13.72
N ASN A 82 17.13 -11.48 14.33
CA ASN A 82 18.26 -10.88 13.60
C ASN A 82 18.89 -11.82 12.57
N GLU A 83 18.98 -13.13 12.85
CA GLU A 83 19.47 -14.08 11.85
C GLU A 83 18.45 -14.33 10.73
N LEU A 84 17.15 -14.33 11.04
CA LEU A 84 16.08 -14.39 10.04
C LEU A 84 16.09 -13.16 9.13
N ALA A 85 16.30 -11.95 9.67
CA ALA A 85 16.39 -10.71 8.91
C ALA A 85 17.59 -10.67 7.95
N LYS A 86 18.64 -11.44 8.22
CA LYS A 86 19.79 -11.65 7.32
C LYS A 86 19.53 -12.71 6.24
N GLY A 87 18.33 -13.29 6.19
CA GLY A 87 17.96 -14.35 5.25
C GLY A 87 18.70 -15.67 5.45
N ARG A 88 19.13 -15.98 6.68
CA ARG A 88 19.80 -17.26 6.96
C ARG A 88 18.81 -18.42 6.76
N THR A 89 19.16 -19.35 5.89
CA THR A 89 18.37 -20.58 5.66
C THR A 89 18.64 -21.67 6.69
N GLU A 90 19.75 -21.58 7.43
CA GLU A 90 20.08 -22.45 8.55
C GLU A 90 20.69 -21.62 9.70
N ILE A 91 20.14 -21.77 10.92
CA ILE A 91 20.58 -21.05 12.13
C ILE A 91 20.86 -22.07 13.22
N ALA A 92 22.12 -22.13 13.70
CA ALA A 92 22.54 -23.02 14.76
C ALA A 92 22.75 -22.27 16.09
N ILE A 93 22.13 -22.76 17.16
CA ILE A 93 22.11 -22.10 18.49
C ILE A 93 22.38 -23.12 19.59
N THR A 94 23.19 -22.75 20.58
CA THR A 94 23.30 -23.50 21.84
C THR A 94 22.58 -22.73 22.93
N ILE A 95 21.53 -23.30 23.53
CA ILE A 95 20.80 -22.69 24.65
C ILE A 95 21.19 -23.42 25.93
N ARG A 96 21.75 -22.71 26.91
CA ARG A 96 22.07 -23.25 28.24
C ARG A 96 20.83 -23.21 29.12
N GLY A 97 20.60 -24.27 29.87
CA GLY A 97 19.42 -24.41 30.72
C GLY A 97 18.97 -25.86 30.84
N ASN A 98 17.88 -26.07 31.58
CA ASN A 98 17.22 -27.37 31.62
C ASN A 98 16.63 -27.69 30.24
N GLY A 99 16.94 -28.87 29.71
CA GLY A 99 16.51 -29.27 28.37
C GLY A 99 15.00 -29.40 28.18
N ASP A 100 14.25 -29.77 29.22
CA ASP A 100 12.79 -29.89 29.17
C ASP A 100 12.14 -28.51 29.12
N ASP A 101 12.64 -27.55 29.91
CA ASP A 101 12.16 -26.17 29.90
C ASP A 101 12.40 -25.49 28.55
N ILE A 102 13.59 -25.71 27.96
CA ILE A 102 13.91 -25.22 26.61
C ILE A 102 12.96 -25.85 25.59
N GLN A 103 12.73 -27.16 25.68
CA GLN A 103 11.85 -27.86 24.75
C GLN A 103 10.42 -27.34 24.77
N ASN A 104 9.91 -27.02 25.96
CA ASN A 104 8.55 -26.51 26.12
C ASN A 104 8.39 -25.04 25.66
N GLN A 105 9.47 -24.25 25.66
CA GLN A 105 9.41 -22.82 25.33
C GLN A 105 9.86 -22.49 23.90
N PHE A 106 10.73 -23.31 23.30
CA PHE A 106 11.42 -22.93 22.05
C PHE A 106 10.46 -22.58 20.91
N ALA A 107 9.36 -23.31 20.76
CA ALA A 107 8.36 -23.00 19.74
C ALA A 107 7.76 -21.60 19.91
N SER A 108 7.53 -21.16 21.16
CA SER A 108 7.04 -19.81 21.46
C SER A 108 8.11 -18.76 21.17
N TRP A 109 9.38 -19.01 21.50
CA TRP A 109 10.47 -18.09 21.17
C TRP A 109 10.66 -17.94 19.66
N LEU A 110 10.59 -19.05 18.92
CA LEU A 110 10.67 -19.02 17.45
C LEU A 110 9.50 -18.24 16.84
N GLN A 111 8.28 -18.45 17.35
CA GLN A 111 7.11 -17.68 16.89
C GLN A 111 7.27 -16.19 17.16
N GLN A 112 7.64 -15.83 18.40
CA GLN A 112 7.91 -14.43 18.76
C GLN A 112 9.00 -13.81 17.90
N ALA A 113 10.04 -14.56 17.53
CA ALA A 113 11.11 -14.07 16.67
C ALA A 113 10.64 -13.80 15.23
N MET A 114 9.72 -14.60 14.70
CA MET A 114 9.10 -14.33 13.39
C MET A 114 8.15 -13.13 13.47
N ASP A 115 7.45 -12.93 14.58
CA ASP A 115 6.51 -11.81 14.76
C ASP A 115 7.22 -10.45 15.01
N VAL A 116 8.56 -10.41 15.04
CA VAL A 116 9.36 -9.17 15.11
C VAL A 116 9.30 -8.37 13.81
N ASP A 117 9.26 -9.05 12.66
CA ASP A 117 9.30 -8.44 11.33
C ASP A 117 8.32 -9.16 10.41
N ASP A 118 7.17 -8.51 10.16
CA ASP A 118 6.11 -9.06 9.32
C ASP A 118 6.62 -9.36 7.90
N TYR A 119 7.50 -8.53 7.33
CA TYR A 119 8.02 -8.75 5.97
C TYR A 119 8.85 -10.03 5.92
N VAL A 120 9.74 -10.23 6.89
CA VAL A 120 10.55 -11.45 7.00
C VAL A 120 9.64 -12.67 7.21
N LYS A 121 8.62 -12.57 8.07
CA LYS A 121 7.65 -13.66 8.29
C LYS A 121 6.90 -14.04 7.01
N TYR A 122 6.32 -13.07 6.30
CA TYR A 122 5.48 -13.31 5.13
C TYR A 122 6.28 -13.60 3.85
N THR A 123 7.61 -13.49 3.86
CA THR A 123 8.47 -13.99 2.78
C THR A 123 8.89 -15.45 2.97
N MET A 124 8.63 -16.08 4.13
CA MET A 124 8.94 -17.50 4.36
C MET A 124 7.95 -18.43 3.63
N ALA A 125 8.48 -19.42 2.93
CA ALA A 125 7.71 -20.50 2.33
C ALA A 125 7.43 -21.62 3.35
N SER A 126 8.46 -21.97 4.13
CA SER A 126 8.35 -22.97 5.19
C SER A 126 9.47 -22.79 6.22
N TYR A 127 9.27 -23.31 7.43
CA TYR A 127 10.30 -23.35 8.45
C TYR A 127 10.17 -24.61 9.32
N GLY A 128 11.24 -24.97 10.00
CA GLY A 128 11.24 -26.04 10.99
C GLY A 128 12.49 -25.99 11.85
N TYR A 129 12.52 -26.77 12.94
CA TYR A 129 13.71 -26.87 13.77
C TYR A 129 13.94 -28.30 14.25
N THR A 130 15.21 -28.62 14.50
CA THR A 130 15.64 -29.85 15.17
C THR A 130 16.37 -29.49 16.44
N MET A 131 16.20 -30.30 17.49
CA MET A 131 16.78 -30.02 18.79
C MET A 131 17.35 -31.29 19.43
N SER A 132 18.54 -31.16 20.01
CA SER A 132 19.16 -32.19 20.85
C SER A 132 19.34 -31.62 22.26
N SER A 133 18.52 -32.11 23.20
CA SER A 133 18.50 -31.63 24.58
C SER A 133 19.37 -32.49 25.51
N GLY A 134 20.08 -31.83 26.41
CA GLY A 134 20.78 -32.43 27.54
C GLY A 134 20.42 -31.73 28.86
N LEU A 135 20.95 -32.22 29.99
CA LEU A 135 20.58 -31.73 31.32
C LEU A 135 20.90 -30.25 31.58
N ALA A 136 21.85 -29.66 30.85
CA ALA A 136 22.33 -28.30 31.08
C ALA A 136 22.37 -27.43 29.82
N ARG A 137 22.01 -28.00 28.65
CA ARG A 137 21.93 -27.26 27.39
C ARG A 137 21.15 -28.05 26.32
N SER A 138 20.65 -27.31 25.34
CA SER A 138 20.09 -27.85 24.10
C SER A 138 20.81 -27.25 22.89
N GLU A 139 21.09 -28.09 21.90
CA GLU A 139 21.59 -27.67 20.59
C GLU A 139 20.41 -27.62 19.62
N VAL A 140 20.14 -26.46 19.03
CA VAL A 140 19.00 -26.23 18.14
C VAL A 140 19.48 -25.81 16.75
N THR A 141 18.87 -26.37 15.72
CA THR A 141 19.06 -25.95 14.33
C THR A 141 17.73 -25.59 13.72
N ILE A 142 17.55 -24.34 13.34
CA ILE A 142 16.38 -23.83 12.62
C ILE A 142 16.71 -23.89 11.12
N ARG A 143 15.76 -24.31 10.30
CA ARG A 143 15.83 -24.26 8.83
C ARG A 143 14.64 -23.50 8.29
N VAL A 144 14.90 -22.65 7.31
CA VAL A 144 13.88 -21.79 6.68
C VAL A 144 14.09 -21.82 5.18
N ASP A 145 12.99 -22.02 4.45
CA ASP A 145 12.91 -21.82 3.01
C ASP A 145 12.16 -20.52 2.76
N TYR A 146 12.71 -19.63 1.95
CA TYR A 146 12.10 -18.35 1.60
C TYR A 146 11.50 -18.37 0.20
N ARG A 147 10.32 -17.75 0.03
CA ARG A 147 9.73 -17.41 -1.28
C ARG A 147 10.49 -16.27 -1.93
N GLU A 148 10.90 -15.30 -1.12
CA GLU A 148 11.70 -14.15 -1.53
C GLU A 148 13.05 -14.18 -0.79
N SER A 149 14.16 -14.29 -1.53
CA SER A 149 15.50 -14.28 -0.91
C SER A 149 15.85 -12.91 -0.34
N HIS A 150 16.83 -12.85 0.57
CA HIS A 150 17.32 -11.58 1.13
C HIS A 150 17.81 -10.61 0.05
N GLU A 151 18.48 -11.12 -0.98
CA GLU A 151 18.91 -10.31 -2.13
C GLU A 151 17.72 -9.74 -2.90
N MET A 152 16.67 -10.54 -3.13
CA MET A 152 15.43 -10.06 -3.76
C MET A 152 14.75 -9.00 -2.90
N SER A 153 14.66 -9.19 -1.59
CA SER A 153 14.11 -8.18 -0.68
C SER A 153 14.91 -6.88 -0.66
N ALA A 154 16.23 -6.96 -0.82
CA ALA A 154 17.08 -5.77 -0.96
C ALA A 154 16.82 -5.05 -2.30
N GLU A 155 16.56 -5.78 -3.39
CA GLU A 155 16.14 -5.19 -4.67
C GLU A 155 14.77 -4.50 -4.55
N VAL A 156 13.79 -5.14 -3.90
CA VAL A 156 12.49 -4.52 -3.60
C VAL A 156 12.67 -3.24 -2.80
N THR A 157 13.49 -3.26 -1.76
CA THR A 157 13.80 -2.09 -0.94
C THR A 157 14.40 -0.95 -1.78
N SER A 158 15.38 -1.26 -2.62
CA SER A 158 16.04 -0.26 -3.46
C SER A 158 15.09 0.32 -4.50
N TYR A 159 14.21 -0.50 -5.07
CA TYR A 159 13.19 -0.07 -6.03
C TYR A 159 12.16 0.85 -5.37
N VAL A 160 11.59 0.44 -4.23
CA VAL A 160 10.63 1.23 -3.46
C VAL A 160 11.20 2.60 -3.08
N LYS A 161 12.46 2.67 -2.61
CA LYS A 161 13.10 3.95 -2.30
C LYS A 161 13.17 4.89 -3.49
N GLN A 162 13.51 4.37 -4.67
CA GLN A 162 13.53 5.17 -5.89
C GLN A 162 12.14 5.69 -6.26
N VAL A 163 11.10 4.88 -6.08
CA VAL A 163 9.71 5.33 -6.31
C VAL A 163 9.31 6.40 -5.30
N ILE A 164 9.64 6.22 -4.01
CA ILE A 164 9.40 7.23 -2.96
C ILE A 164 10.07 8.57 -3.32
N ASP A 165 11.32 8.54 -3.79
CA ASP A 165 12.04 9.74 -4.22
C ASP A 165 11.37 10.41 -5.43
N VAL A 166 10.92 9.62 -6.41
CA VAL A 166 10.23 10.13 -7.62
C VAL A 166 8.86 10.74 -7.28
N LEU A 167 8.16 10.17 -6.30
CA LEU A 167 6.87 10.68 -5.81
C LEU A 167 7.03 11.87 -4.86
N GLU A 168 8.26 12.27 -4.52
CA GLU A 168 8.58 13.39 -3.62
C GLU A 168 7.77 13.31 -2.30
N LEU A 169 7.64 12.10 -1.74
CA LEU A 169 6.73 11.86 -0.60
C LEU A 169 7.02 12.78 0.60
N ASP A 170 8.26 13.22 0.79
CA ASP A 170 8.64 14.13 1.88
C ASP A 170 8.08 15.55 1.73
N GLN A 171 7.55 15.92 0.57
CA GLN A 171 6.86 17.19 0.31
C GLN A 171 5.35 17.12 0.57
N HIS A 172 4.84 15.94 0.93
CA HIS A 172 3.42 15.66 1.04
C HIS A 172 3.00 15.42 2.49
N SER A 173 1.73 15.72 2.79
CA SER A 173 1.10 15.33 4.06
C SER A 173 1.04 13.81 4.21
N GLU A 174 0.89 13.28 5.43
CA GLU A 174 0.79 11.83 5.64
C GLU A 174 -0.33 11.20 4.79
N PHE A 175 -1.48 11.88 4.68
CA PHE A 175 -2.59 11.46 3.82
C PHE A 175 -2.17 11.32 2.36
N GLU A 176 -1.54 12.37 1.82
CA GLU A 176 -1.10 12.40 0.43
C GLU A 176 -0.03 11.34 0.17
N GLN A 177 0.88 11.12 1.12
CA GLN A 177 1.90 10.07 1.00
C GLN A 177 1.27 8.67 0.91
N VAL A 178 0.36 8.34 1.83
CA VAL A 178 -0.32 7.04 1.85
C VAL A 178 -1.16 6.85 0.60
N LYS A 179 -1.82 7.91 0.12
CA LYS A 179 -2.59 7.90 -1.12
C LYS A 179 -1.69 7.72 -2.36
N LEU A 180 -0.56 8.42 -2.45
CA LEU A 180 0.38 8.29 -3.56
C LEU A 180 0.97 6.87 -3.63
N ILE A 181 1.31 6.28 -2.47
CA ILE A 181 1.74 4.88 -2.38
C ILE A 181 0.64 3.94 -2.87
N HIS A 182 -0.58 4.11 -2.35
CA HIS A 182 -1.74 3.30 -2.71
C HIS A 182 -1.98 3.34 -4.23
N ASP A 183 -2.13 4.54 -4.79
CA ASP A 183 -2.42 4.75 -6.21
C ASP A 183 -1.30 4.20 -7.08
N TRP A 184 -0.04 4.38 -6.67
CA TRP A 184 1.10 3.83 -7.39
C TRP A 184 1.02 2.30 -7.46
N ILE A 185 0.81 1.63 -6.32
CA ILE A 185 0.74 0.15 -6.30
C ILE A 185 -0.44 -0.35 -7.13
N VAL A 186 -1.63 0.20 -6.93
CA VAL A 186 -2.87 -0.23 -7.59
C VAL A 186 -2.80 -0.03 -9.11
N THR A 187 -2.09 0.99 -9.59
CA THR A 187 -1.94 1.25 -11.04
C THR A 187 -0.78 0.50 -11.69
N HIS A 188 0.18 -0.02 -10.92
CA HIS A 188 1.40 -0.67 -11.44
C HIS A 188 1.43 -2.18 -11.24
N VAL A 189 0.55 -2.73 -10.41
CA VAL A 189 0.48 -4.16 -10.10
C VAL A 189 -0.92 -4.69 -10.41
N GLN A 190 -0.98 -5.86 -11.05
CA GLN A 190 -2.23 -6.55 -11.37
C GLN A 190 -2.38 -7.86 -10.60
N TYR A 191 -3.60 -8.16 -10.16
CA TYR A 191 -3.87 -9.40 -9.45
C TYR A 191 -3.52 -10.66 -10.29
N ASP A 192 -2.67 -11.52 -9.72
CA ASP A 192 -2.29 -12.80 -10.34
C ASP A 192 -3.42 -13.83 -10.22
N GLN A 193 -4.29 -13.88 -11.23
CA GLN A 193 -5.37 -14.87 -11.31
C GLN A 193 -4.88 -16.32 -11.46
N SER A 194 -3.61 -16.55 -11.79
CA SER A 194 -3.04 -17.90 -11.82
C SER A 194 -2.68 -18.44 -10.43
N LEU A 195 -2.63 -17.55 -9.43
CA LEU A 195 -2.28 -17.86 -8.04
C LEU A 195 -0.89 -18.52 -7.93
N THR A 196 0.11 -17.98 -8.61
CA THR A 196 1.49 -18.51 -8.62
C THR A 196 2.53 -17.53 -8.12
N LYS A 197 2.22 -16.23 -8.10
CA LYS A 197 3.13 -15.15 -7.70
C LYS A 197 2.71 -14.59 -6.35
N TYR A 198 3.62 -14.61 -5.37
CA TYR A 198 3.32 -14.37 -3.95
C TYR A 198 4.19 -13.28 -3.31
N THR A 199 5.19 -12.78 -4.03
CA THR A 199 6.26 -11.93 -3.47
C THR A 199 6.16 -10.48 -3.96
N ALA A 200 6.73 -9.56 -3.18
CA ALA A 200 6.87 -8.17 -3.63
C ALA A 200 7.88 -8.05 -4.78
N TYR A 201 8.87 -8.95 -4.83
CA TYR A 201 9.81 -9.04 -5.95
C TYR A 201 9.11 -9.36 -7.28
N GLU A 202 8.19 -10.33 -7.30
CA GLU A 202 7.36 -10.62 -8.48
C GLU A 202 6.47 -9.43 -8.84
N ALA A 203 5.91 -8.74 -7.85
CA ALA A 203 5.13 -7.52 -8.08
C ALA A 203 5.94 -6.44 -8.82
N ILE A 204 7.18 -6.15 -8.40
CA ILE A 204 7.98 -5.08 -9.03
C ILE A 204 8.66 -5.50 -10.34
N THR A 205 8.95 -6.78 -10.54
CA THR A 205 9.65 -7.26 -11.74
C THR A 205 8.73 -7.76 -12.84
N GLU A 206 7.55 -8.29 -12.47
CA GLU A 206 6.58 -8.86 -13.39
C GLU A 206 5.26 -8.08 -13.44
N GLY A 207 5.04 -7.12 -12.52
CA GLY A 207 3.83 -6.31 -12.48
C GLY A 207 2.60 -7.07 -12.00
N THR A 208 2.75 -8.22 -11.34
CA THR A 208 1.61 -9.03 -10.90
C THR A 208 1.94 -9.96 -9.74
N THR A 209 0.98 -10.11 -8.82
CA THR A 209 1.07 -10.97 -7.63
C THR A 209 -0.32 -11.23 -7.04
N VAL A 210 -0.44 -12.21 -6.13
CA VAL A 210 -1.63 -12.37 -5.26
C VAL A 210 -1.56 -11.45 -4.03
N CYS A 211 -2.61 -11.48 -3.21
CA CYS A 211 -2.80 -10.65 -2.01
C CYS A 211 -1.56 -10.58 -1.09
N GLN A 212 -0.85 -11.69 -0.89
CA GLN A 212 0.37 -11.71 -0.10
C GLN A 212 1.46 -10.77 -0.66
N GLY A 213 1.67 -10.74 -1.97
CA GLY A 213 2.67 -9.85 -2.56
C GLY A 213 2.22 -8.38 -2.59
N TYR A 214 0.91 -8.11 -2.70
CA TYR A 214 0.37 -6.76 -2.48
C TYR A 214 0.67 -6.29 -1.06
N ALA A 215 0.36 -7.11 -0.06
CA ALA A 215 0.61 -6.77 1.34
C ALA A 215 2.10 -6.60 1.67
N LEU A 216 2.98 -7.44 1.08
CA LEU A 216 4.43 -7.28 1.20
C LEU A 216 4.93 -5.99 0.55
N LEU A 217 4.48 -5.68 -0.66
CA LEU A 217 4.89 -4.47 -1.38
C LEU A 217 4.40 -3.22 -0.64
N GLY A 218 3.13 -3.21 -0.22
CA GLY A 218 2.55 -2.15 0.60
C GLY A 218 3.32 -1.96 1.91
N TYR A 219 3.62 -3.06 2.62
CA TYR A 219 4.45 -3.00 3.83
C TYR A 219 5.80 -2.33 3.56
N ARG A 220 6.49 -2.70 2.47
CA ARG A 220 7.79 -2.09 2.15
C ARG A 220 7.65 -0.60 1.82
N PHE A 221 6.65 -0.20 1.05
CA PHE A 221 6.39 1.21 0.77
C PHE A 221 6.11 2.02 2.03
N PHE A 222 5.16 1.59 2.86
CA PHE A 222 4.78 2.32 4.06
C PHE A 222 5.92 2.39 5.08
N SER A 223 6.65 1.28 5.29
CA SER A 223 7.79 1.26 6.22
C SER A 223 8.95 2.15 5.75
N GLU A 224 9.31 2.14 4.46
CA GLU A 224 10.38 3.01 3.94
C GLU A 224 9.96 4.49 3.87
N ALA A 225 8.66 4.77 3.77
CA ALA A 225 8.12 6.11 3.92
C ALA A 225 8.01 6.56 5.40
N GLY A 226 8.35 5.68 6.36
CA GLY A 226 8.43 6.01 7.78
C GLY A 226 7.14 5.79 8.57
N PHE A 227 6.14 5.10 8.01
CA PHE A 227 4.90 4.74 8.71
C PHE A 227 5.07 3.46 9.54
N ASP A 228 4.40 3.43 10.70
CA ASP A 228 4.16 2.16 11.39
C ASP A 228 3.18 1.34 10.54
N VAL A 229 3.57 0.13 10.13
CA VAL A 229 2.75 -0.75 9.29
C VAL A 229 2.83 -2.20 9.78
N ARG A 230 1.71 -2.92 9.66
CA ARG A 230 1.60 -4.37 9.86
C ARG A 230 1.04 -5.04 8.61
N ILE A 231 1.40 -6.30 8.39
CA ILE A 231 0.67 -7.18 7.47
C ILE A 231 -0.38 -7.92 8.31
N VAL A 232 -1.64 -7.81 7.90
CA VAL A 232 -2.77 -8.50 8.52
C VAL A 232 -3.10 -9.71 7.67
N GLU A 233 -3.28 -10.83 8.34
CA GLU A 233 -3.77 -12.08 7.76
C GLU A 233 -5.15 -12.41 8.34
N GLY A 234 -6.03 -12.86 7.47
CA GLY A 234 -7.39 -13.22 7.80
C GLY A 234 -8.06 -13.93 6.63
N SER A 235 -9.38 -13.79 6.55
CA SER A 235 -10.20 -14.42 5.53
C SER A 235 -11.29 -13.50 5.02
N VAL A 236 -11.69 -13.76 3.78
CA VAL A 236 -12.80 -13.15 3.07
C VAL A 236 -13.68 -14.28 2.51
N ASN A 237 -14.80 -13.94 1.87
CA ASN A 237 -15.71 -14.96 1.31
C ASN A 237 -15.06 -15.90 0.27
N THR A 238 -13.95 -15.52 -0.35
CA THR A 238 -13.20 -16.31 -1.33
C THR A 238 -12.04 -17.15 -0.74
N GLY A 239 -11.72 -17.01 0.55
CA GLY A 239 -10.65 -17.77 1.22
C GLY A 239 -9.74 -16.91 2.09
N GLU A 240 -8.54 -17.42 2.36
CA GLU A 240 -7.50 -16.69 3.08
C GLU A 240 -7.07 -15.43 2.33
N HIS A 241 -6.77 -14.38 3.06
CA HIS A 241 -6.44 -13.07 2.51
C HIS A 241 -5.43 -12.32 3.38
N ALA A 242 -4.69 -11.40 2.74
CA ALA A 242 -3.70 -10.58 3.42
C ALA A 242 -3.75 -9.14 2.91
N TRP A 243 -3.62 -8.18 3.84
CA TRP A 243 -3.68 -6.74 3.57
C TRP A 243 -2.79 -5.97 4.55
N ASN A 244 -2.82 -4.64 4.51
CA ASN A 244 -2.01 -3.79 5.38
C ASN A 244 -2.83 -3.07 6.45
N LEU A 245 -2.21 -2.88 7.61
CA LEU A 245 -2.70 -1.98 8.66
C LEU A 245 -1.64 -0.91 8.87
N VAL A 246 -1.97 0.35 8.59
CA VAL A 246 -1.03 1.48 8.57
C VAL A 246 -1.45 2.53 9.58
N LYS A 247 -0.48 3.11 10.28
CA LYS A 247 -0.74 4.20 11.21
C LYS A 247 -0.48 5.55 10.55
N ILE A 248 -1.51 6.39 10.49
CA ILE A 248 -1.51 7.73 9.93
C ILE A 248 -2.25 8.67 10.88
N ASP A 249 -1.78 9.90 11.04
CA ASP A 249 -2.35 10.91 11.93
C ASP A 249 -2.50 10.40 13.39
N GLY A 250 -1.60 9.50 13.78
CA GLY A 250 -1.58 8.85 15.09
C GLY A 250 -2.64 7.76 15.31
N GLN A 251 -3.45 7.42 14.30
CA GLN A 251 -4.48 6.39 14.34
C GLN A 251 -4.17 5.25 13.36
N TRP A 252 -4.62 4.04 13.66
CA TRP A 252 -4.46 2.88 12.78
C TRP A 252 -5.62 2.77 11.80
N TYR A 253 -5.32 2.37 10.56
CA TYR A 253 -6.30 2.16 9.49
C TYR A 253 -5.95 0.95 8.64
N GLN A 254 -6.98 0.24 8.21
CA GLN A 254 -6.85 -0.87 7.29
C GLN A 254 -6.75 -0.35 5.86
N ILE A 255 -5.88 -0.96 5.06
CA ILE A 255 -5.70 -0.70 3.63
C ILE A 255 -5.59 -2.03 2.90
N ASP A 256 -6.55 -2.32 2.00
CA ASP A 256 -6.49 -3.50 1.13
C ASP A 256 -6.25 -3.11 -0.33
N LEU A 257 -4.96 -3.06 -0.68
CA LEU A 257 -4.47 -2.78 -2.03
C LEU A 257 -4.94 -3.80 -3.08
N THR A 258 -5.25 -5.02 -2.65
CA THR A 258 -5.68 -6.10 -3.55
C THR A 258 -7.12 -5.88 -4.01
N TRP A 259 -7.99 -5.48 -3.08
CA TRP A 259 -9.41 -5.25 -3.38
C TRP A 259 -9.70 -3.84 -3.89
N ASP A 260 -8.73 -2.93 -3.74
CA ASP A 260 -8.73 -1.64 -4.44
C ASP A 260 -8.06 -1.70 -5.84
N ASP A 261 -7.47 -2.85 -6.23
CA ASP A 261 -7.10 -3.14 -7.63
C ASP A 261 -8.37 -3.38 -8.48
N PRO A 262 -8.65 -2.53 -9.49
CA PRO A 262 -9.82 -2.65 -10.37
C PRO A 262 -9.65 -3.79 -11.39
N ILE A 263 -9.71 -5.05 -10.94
CA ILE A 263 -9.52 -6.23 -11.79
C ILE A 263 -10.37 -6.14 -13.07
N GLY A 264 -9.71 -6.03 -14.23
CA GLY A 264 -10.36 -6.04 -15.54
C GLY A 264 -10.92 -4.70 -16.03
N GLN A 265 -10.68 -3.59 -15.33
CA GLN A 265 -10.93 -2.23 -15.85
C GLN A 265 -9.67 -1.65 -16.51
N ALA A 266 -9.80 -0.47 -17.14
CA ALA A 266 -8.64 0.24 -17.68
C ALA A 266 -7.66 0.58 -16.53
N ALA A 267 -6.35 0.56 -16.80
CA ALA A 267 -5.29 0.75 -15.81
C ALA A 267 -5.30 2.09 -15.04
N ASP A 268 -6.27 2.97 -15.33
CA ASP A 268 -6.35 4.34 -14.81
C ASP A 268 -7.46 4.51 -13.74
N GLU A 269 -8.19 3.45 -13.36
CA GLU A 269 -9.35 3.54 -12.44
C GLU A 269 -9.03 3.02 -11.03
N VAL A 270 -8.57 3.89 -10.13
CA VAL A 270 -8.26 3.51 -8.74
C VAL A 270 -9.54 3.43 -7.89
N SER A 271 -9.77 2.31 -7.21
CA SER A 271 -10.80 2.19 -6.15
C SER A 271 -10.23 2.69 -4.82
N TYR A 272 -11.09 3.27 -3.97
CA TYR A 272 -10.75 3.66 -2.59
C TYR A 272 -11.71 3.03 -1.58
N LYS A 273 -12.31 1.89 -1.93
CA LYS A 273 -13.32 1.22 -1.13
C LYS A 273 -12.74 0.68 0.18
N TYR A 274 -11.49 0.21 0.14
CA TYR A 274 -10.77 -0.33 1.29
C TYR A 274 -9.56 0.52 1.69
N PHE A 275 -9.54 1.79 1.26
CA PHE A 275 -8.51 2.76 1.59
C PHE A 275 -8.83 3.50 2.89
N LEU A 276 -7.92 3.42 3.87
CA LEU A 276 -8.02 4.09 5.17
C LEU A 276 -9.33 3.81 5.94
N VAL A 277 -9.75 2.54 5.97
CA VAL A 277 -11.00 2.12 6.61
C VAL A 277 -10.77 1.68 8.07
N SER A 278 -11.78 1.92 8.91
CA SER A 278 -11.80 1.39 10.28
C SER A 278 -12.07 -0.11 10.32
N ASP A 279 -11.78 -0.75 11.45
CA ASP A 279 -12.09 -2.18 11.67
C ASP A 279 -13.60 -2.45 11.50
N THR A 280 -14.46 -1.52 11.91
CA THR A 280 -15.92 -1.67 11.75
C THR A 280 -16.34 -1.64 10.28
N GLN A 281 -15.65 -0.86 9.45
CA GLN A 281 -15.93 -0.81 8.01
C GLN A 281 -15.39 -2.06 7.31
N LEU A 282 -14.17 -2.49 7.63
CA LEU A 282 -13.56 -3.68 7.03
C LEU A 282 -14.27 -4.99 7.43
N ALA A 283 -14.73 -5.09 8.69
CA ALA A 283 -15.40 -6.28 9.22
C ALA A 283 -16.75 -6.62 8.56
N GLN A 284 -17.22 -5.81 7.60
CA GLN A 284 -18.42 -6.11 6.82
C GLN A 284 -18.21 -7.32 5.89
N ASP A 285 -16.99 -7.52 5.41
CA ASP A 285 -16.64 -8.60 4.48
C ASP A 285 -15.26 -9.26 4.72
N HIS A 286 -14.48 -8.75 5.68
CA HIS A 286 -13.24 -9.36 6.15
C HIS A 286 -13.36 -9.89 7.58
N VAL A 287 -12.60 -10.95 7.88
CA VAL A 287 -12.47 -11.53 9.22
C VAL A 287 -11.00 -11.78 9.52
N TRP A 288 -10.52 -11.36 10.68
CA TRP A 288 -9.16 -11.64 11.15
C TRP A 288 -9.17 -11.97 12.64
N GLU A 289 -8.29 -12.87 13.07
CA GLU A 289 -8.17 -13.27 14.47
C GLU A 289 -6.70 -13.16 14.91
N ALA A 290 -6.29 -11.97 15.38
CA ALA A 290 -4.97 -11.75 15.97
C ALA A 290 -4.91 -10.44 16.78
N ASN A 291 -3.87 -10.32 17.62
CA ASN A 291 -3.54 -9.12 18.39
C ASN A 291 -2.91 -8.05 17.50
N TYR A 292 -3.66 -7.52 16.54
CA TYR A 292 -3.27 -6.33 15.80
C TYR A 292 -3.67 -5.05 16.56
N PRO A 293 -2.99 -3.92 16.31
CA PRO A 293 -3.53 -2.61 16.67
C PRO A 293 -4.94 -2.41 16.11
N ILE A 294 -5.76 -1.63 16.81
CA ILE A 294 -7.20 -1.51 16.51
C ILE A 294 -7.48 -0.21 15.77
N ALA A 295 -8.13 -0.29 14.61
CA ALA A 295 -8.61 0.86 13.83
C ALA A 295 -10.03 1.26 14.27
N THR A 296 -10.13 2.06 15.34
CA THR A 296 -11.41 2.32 16.03
C THR A 296 -12.28 3.42 15.41
N MET A 297 -11.67 4.43 14.79
CA MET A 297 -12.35 5.62 14.26
C MET A 297 -12.27 5.60 12.74
N SER A 298 -13.35 5.94 12.03
CA SER A 298 -13.26 6.07 10.57
C SER A 298 -12.42 7.29 10.18
N TYR A 299 -11.72 7.25 9.05
CA TYR A 299 -10.89 8.39 8.62
C TYR A 299 -11.74 9.65 8.41
N GLN A 300 -12.97 9.48 7.92
CA GLN A 300 -13.97 10.54 7.85
C GLN A 300 -14.27 11.21 9.20
N GLN A 301 -14.45 10.43 10.26
CA GLN A 301 -14.68 10.97 11.60
C GLN A 301 -13.48 11.77 12.07
N LEU A 302 -12.26 11.25 11.87
CA LEU A 302 -11.02 11.94 12.20
C LEU A 302 -10.93 13.30 11.49
N LEU A 303 -11.11 13.32 10.16
CA LEU A 303 -11.04 14.56 9.38
C LEU A 303 -12.09 15.58 9.83
N ASN A 304 -13.33 15.14 10.10
CA ASN A 304 -14.38 16.02 10.59
C ASN A 304 -14.04 16.61 11.99
N GLU A 305 -13.48 15.80 12.88
CA GLU A 305 -13.03 16.28 14.20
C GLU A 305 -11.86 17.27 14.10
N GLN A 306 -10.90 17.02 13.21
CA GLN A 306 -9.78 17.93 12.96
C GLN A 306 -10.29 19.24 12.34
N LEU A 307 -11.18 19.17 11.35
CA LEU A 307 -11.78 20.33 10.69
C LEU A 307 -12.52 21.23 11.69
N ALA A 308 -13.27 20.64 12.63
CA ALA A 308 -13.99 21.37 13.66
C ALA A 308 -13.08 22.11 14.66
N LYS A 309 -11.81 21.69 14.78
CA LYS A 309 -10.80 22.28 15.67
C LYS A 309 -9.90 23.29 14.94
N ALA A 310 -9.80 23.20 13.61
CA ALA A 310 -8.91 24.03 12.80
C ALA A 310 -9.48 25.45 12.59
N ASP A 311 -8.58 26.43 12.48
CA ASP A 311 -8.93 27.79 12.07
C ASP A 311 -9.33 27.77 10.58
N PRO A 312 -10.53 28.24 10.18
CA PRO A 312 -10.96 28.27 8.78
C PRO A 312 -10.05 29.00 7.80
N SER A 313 -9.14 29.85 8.30
CA SER A 313 -8.14 30.58 7.51
C SER A 313 -6.77 29.90 7.44
N SER A 314 -6.58 28.77 8.13
CA SER A 314 -5.31 28.05 8.18
C SER A 314 -5.09 27.10 7.00
N GLU A 315 -3.83 26.87 6.65
CA GLU A 315 -3.42 25.86 5.66
C GLU A 315 -3.89 24.46 6.06
N ALA A 316 -3.87 24.13 7.36
CA ALA A 316 -4.37 22.86 7.87
C ALA A 316 -5.87 22.65 7.56
N TYR A 317 -6.70 23.69 7.72
CA TYR A 317 -8.11 23.62 7.35
C TYR A 317 -8.29 23.35 5.85
N THR A 318 -7.50 24.03 5.01
CA THR A 318 -7.51 23.81 3.55
C THR A 318 -7.09 22.38 3.19
N ALA A 319 -6.01 21.87 3.79
CA ALA A 319 -5.52 20.51 3.55
C ALA A 319 -6.56 19.45 3.95
N ILE A 320 -7.17 19.59 5.13
CA ILE A 320 -8.23 18.67 5.58
C ILE A 320 -9.43 18.68 4.61
N GLN A 321 -9.83 19.86 4.12
CA GLN A 321 -10.90 19.96 3.13
C GLN A 321 -10.53 19.27 1.81
N GLN A 322 -9.28 19.41 1.35
CA GLN A 322 -8.80 18.72 0.16
C GLN A 322 -8.80 17.20 0.33
N SER A 323 -8.37 16.67 1.49
CA SER A 323 -8.46 15.24 1.79
C SER A 323 -9.91 14.75 1.79
N ARG A 324 -10.83 15.51 2.41
CA ARG A 324 -12.28 15.21 2.38
C ARG A 324 -12.85 15.26 0.96
N GLU A 325 -12.34 16.14 0.10
CA GLU A 325 -12.76 16.24 -1.28
C GLU A 325 -12.32 15.02 -2.09
N GLN A 326 -11.04 14.65 -2.00
CA GLN A 326 -10.45 13.51 -2.69
C GLN A 326 -11.10 12.17 -2.29
N LEU A 327 -11.57 12.05 -1.05
CA LEU A 327 -12.30 10.87 -0.55
C LEU A 327 -13.83 10.98 -0.71
N GLY A 328 -14.33 12.08 -1.27
CA GLY A 328 -15.77 12.32 -1.46
C GLY A 328 -16.56 12.62 -0.17
N TYR A 329 -15.91 12.71 1.00
CA TYR A 329 -16.56 12.98 2.28
C TYR A 329 -17.27 14.34 2.36
N HIS A 330 -16.86 15.31 1.56
CA HIS A 330 -17.54 16.60 1.41
C HIS A 330 -19.01 16.47 0.95
N MET A 331 -19.39 15.34 0.34
CA MET A 331 -20.78 15.06 -0.06
C MET A 331 -21.74 14.90 1.12
N GLU A 332 -21.21 14.71 2.35
CA GLU A 332 -22.03 14.71 3.56
C GLU A 332 -22.30 16.09 4.13
N ASP A 333 -21.61 17.12 3.64
CA ASP A 333 -21.87 18.48 4.08
C ASP A 333 -23.30 18.89 3.69
N SER A 334 -23.96 19.65 4.57
CA SER A 334 -25.34 20.07 4.36
C SER A 334 -25.51 20.95 3.12
N SER A 335 -24.44 21.60 2.65
CA SER A 335 -24.41 22.34 1.38
C SER A 335 -24.49 21.44 0.15
N ASN A 336 -24.04 20.19 0.27
CA ASN A 336 -24.00 19.19 -0.80
C ASN A 336 -25.08 18.12 -0.63
N THR A 337 -25.89 18.20 0.43
CA THR A 337 -26.97 17.25 0.71
C THR A 337 -28.33 17.86 0.37
N ILE A 338 -29.09 17.15 -0.44
CA ILE A 338 -30.43 17.52 -0.89
C ILE A 338 -31.42 16.50 -0.34
N GLU A 339 -32.28 16.98 0.56
CA GLU A 339 -33.21 16.16 1.34
C GLU A 339 -34.66 16.33 0.88
N SER A 340 -34.92 17.26 -0.05
CA SER A 340 -36.26 17.59 -0.50
C SER A 340 -36.32 18.11 -1.93
N TYR A 341 -37.48 17.95 -2.56
CA TYR A 341 -37.79 18.53 -3.86
C TYR A 341 -37.56 20.06 -3.90
N ASP A 342 -37.90 20.80 -2.84
CA ASP A 342 -37.74 22.25 -2.82
C ASP A 342 -36.27 22.68 -2.84
N GLN A 343 -35.40 21.94 -2.12
CA GLN A 343 -33.95 22.15 -2.19
C GLN A 343 -33.40 21.81 -3.58
N LEU A 344 -33.81 20.67 -4.16
CA LEU A 344 -33.41 20.27 -5.52
C LEU A 344 -33.81 21.33 -6.55
N LYS A 345 -35.06 21.80 -6.48
CA LYS A 345 -35.59 22.84 -7.36
C LYS A 345 -34.80 24.15 -7.23
N ALA A 346 -34.45 24.55 -6.00
CA ALA A 346 -33.64 25.74 -5.77
C ALA A 346 -32.23 25.60 -6.35
N MET A 347 -31.58 24.46 -6.14
CA MET A 347 -30.25 24.15 -6.69
C MET A 347 -30.26 24.19 -8.22
N VAL A 348 -31.17 23.45 -8.86
CA VAL A 348 -31.31 23.42 -10.33
C VAL A 348 -31.59 24.81 -10.89
N LYS A 349 -32.45 25.60 -10.24
CA LYS A 349 -32.72 26.99 -10.64
C LYS A 349 -31.49 27.88 -10.56
N ASN A 350 -30.69 27.76 -9.51
CA ASN A 350 -29.48 28.55 -9.32
C ASN A 350 -28.40 28.18 -10.34
N ALA A 351 -28.18 26.89 -10.57
CA ALA A 351 -27.22 26.37 -11.54
C ALA A 351 -27.51 26.88 -12.96
N VAL A 352 -28.78 26.74 -13.38
CA VAL A 352 -29.26 27.24 -14.69
C VAL A 352 -29.28 28.77 -14.76
N GLY A 353 -29.29 29.46 -13.62
CA GLY A 353 -29.12 30.91 -13.55
C GLY A 353 -27.67 31.35 -13.78
N LYS A 354 -26.70 30.50 -13.44
CA LYS A 354 -25.25 30.74 -13.56
C LYS A 354 -24.62 30.11 -14.80
N ASN A 355 -25.41 29.41 -15.63
CA ASN A 355 -24.94 28.61 -16.76
C ASN A 355 -23.95 27.49 -16.34
N GLU A 356 -24.13 26.90 -15.16
CA GLU A 356 -23.39 25.72 -14.74
C GLU A 356 -23.78 24.53 -15.62
N THR A 357 -22.81 23.74 -16.06
CA THR A 357 -23.02 22.57 -16.95
C THR A 357 -23.09 21.26 -16.18
N GLU A 358 -22.75 21.26 -14.90
CA GLU A 358 -22.74 20.07 -14.06
C GLU A 358 -23.13 20.42 -12.63
N LEU A 359 -23.87 19.52 -11.98
CA LEU A 359 -24.17 19.55 -10.55
C LEU A 359 -23.80 18.20 -9.96
N GLN A 360 -23.12 18.21 -8.82
CA GLN A 360 -22.91 17.02 -8.01
C GLN A 360 -23.42 17.26 -6.59
N PHE A 361 -24.21 16.32 -6.08
CA PHE A 361 -24.79 16.40 -4.73
C PHE A 361 -25.22 15.01 -4.24
N ARG A 362 -25.31 14.86 -2.92
CA ARG A 362 -25.97 13.74 -2.26
C ARG A 362 -27.47 13.98 -2.21
N TYR A 363 -28.27 12.97 -2.55
CA TYR A 363 -29.73 13.02 -2.49
C TYR A 363 -30.27 11.94 -1.55
N THR A 364 -31.02 12.32 -0.53
CA THR A 364 -31.57 11.37 0.47
C THR A 364 -32.97 10.86 0.12
N GLY A 365 -33.54 11.31 -1.01
CA GLY A 365 -34.87 10.95 -1.47
C GLY A 365 -34.91 9.77 -2.45
N GLY A 366 -33.84 8.97 -2.54
CA GLY A 366 -33.68 7.75 -3.36
C GLY A 366 -34.63 7.60 -4.55
N ASP A 367 -35.73 6.87 -4.32
CA ASP A 367 -36.74 6.52 -5.33
C ASP A 367 -37.41 7.71 -6.04
N GLN A 368 -37.38 8.91 -5.45
CA GLN A 368 -38.00 10.11 -6.00
C GLN A 368 -37.06 10.94 -6.89
N LEU A 369 -35.76 10.60 -6.95
CA LEU A 369 -34.73 11.42 -7.61
C LEU A 369 -35.12 11.81 -9.05
N VAL A 370 -35.48 10.82 -9.86
CA VAL A 370 -35.79 11.02 -11.28
C VAL A 370 -37.03 11.90 -11.44
N ASP A 371 -38.09 11.63 -10.67
CA ASP A 371 -39.33 12.39 -10.73
C ASP A 371 -39.15 13.83 -10.26
N ASP A 372 -38.41 14.04 -9.18
CA ASP A 372 -38.17 15.36 -8.62
C ASP A 372 -37.24 16.20 -9.50
N THR A 373 -36.23 15.56 -10.12
CA THR A 373 -35.39 16.22 -11.12
C THR A 373 -36.21 16.63 -12.35
N ASN A 374 -37.06 15.73 -12.86
CA ASN A 374 -37.97 16.02 -13.96
C ASN A 374 -38.91 17.19 -13.64
N LYS A 375 -39.48 17.24 -12.44
CA LYS A 375 -40.33 18.34 -11.97
C LYS A 375 -39.54 19.65 -11.87
N ALA A 376 -38.32 19.62 -11.33
CA ALA A 376 -37.47 20.79 -11.13
C ALA A 376 -37.12 21.46 -12.47
N PHE A 377 -36.62 20.71 -13.45
CA PHE A 377 -36.26 21.26 -14.77
C PHE A 377 -37.46 21.76 -15.56
N LYS A 378 -38.59 21.02 -15.55
CA LYS A 378 -39.84 21.49 -16.19
C LYS A 378 -40.30 22.83 -15.61
N SER A 379 -40.11 23.06 -14.31
CA SER A 379 -40.53 24.30 -13.65
C SER A 379 -39.78 25.55 -14.10
N LEU A 380 -38.61 25.40 -14.75
CA LEU A 380 -37.81 26.53 -15.23
C LEU A 380 -38.35 27.16 -16.53
N ASN A 381 -39.16 26.42 -17.29
CA ASN A 381 -39.69 26.85 -18.59
C ASN A 381 -38.59 27.37 -19.56
N LYS A 382 -37.42 26.72 -19.57
CA LYS A 382 -36.29 27.00 -20.47
C LYS A 382 -36.10 25.85 -21.46
N SER A 383 -35.60 26.16 -22.66
CA SER A 383 -35.25 25.14 -23.66
C SER A 383 -33.82 24.66 -23.43
N LEU A 384 -33.65 23.59 -22.66
CA LEU A 384 -32.38 22.93 -22.38
C LEU A 384 -32.60 21.42 -22.23
N SER A 385 -31.54 20.62 -22.30
CA SER A 385 -31.55 19.19 -21.98
C SER A 385 -30.68 18.91 -20.75
N TYR A 386 -30.87 17.75 -20.13
CA TYR A 386 -30.01 17.28 -19.05
C TYR A 386 -29.91 15.75 -19.06
N ARG A 387 -28.87 15.24 -18.41
CA ARG A 387 -28.69 13.82 -18.09
C ARG A 387 -28.48 13.69 -16.59
N ILE A 388 -28.92 12.58 -16.02
CA ILE A 388 -28.73 12.24 -14.62
C ILE A 388 -27.96 10.92 -14.56
N SER A 389 -26.90 10.86 -13.78
CA SER A 389 -26.26 9.62 -13.32
C SER A 389 -26.27 9.61 -11.80
N TYR A 390 -26.37 8.41 -11.22
CA TYR A 390 -26.33 8.27 -9.77
C TYR A 390 -25.86 6.87 -9.35
N GLN A 391 -25.29 6.79 -8.16
CA GLN A 391 -24.87 5.55 -7.50
C GLN A 391 -25.23 5.60 -6.01
N GLU A 392 -25.36 4.43 -5.37
CA GLU A 392 -25.58 4.36 -3.92
C GLU A 392 -24.39 4.94 -3.15
N TRP A 393 -24.67 5.64 -2.05
CA TRP A 393 -23.65 6.33 -1.25
C TRP A 393 -23.70 5.92 0.22
N ASN A 394 -22.74 5.11 0.69
CA ASN A 394 -22.35 4.74 2.09
C ASN A 394 -23.46 4.35 3.10
N LYS A 395 -24.74 4.57 2.80
CA LYS A 395 -25.94 4.34 3.60
C LYS A 395 -27.08 3.90 2.67
N VAL A 396 -27.94 3.03 3.17
CA VAL A 396 -29.10 2.52 2.43
C VAL A 396 -30.04 3.67 2.06
N GLY A 397 -30.20 3.95 0.76
CA GLY A 397 -31.18 4.89 0.21
C GLY A 397 -30.65 6.25 -0.22
N ASP A 398 -29.41 6.59 0.13
CA ASP A 398 -28.78 7.83 -0.34
C ASP A 398 -28.08 7.62 -1.68
N LEU A 399 -28.19 8.62 -2.54
CA LEU A 399 -27.60 8.60 -3.88
C LEU A 399 -26.57 9.71 -4.02
N LEU A 400 -25.38 9.40 -4.54
CA LEU A 400 -24.51 10.41 -5.10
C LEU A 400 -24.98 10.68 -6.52
N VAL A 401 -25.40 11.92 -6.81
CA VAL A 401 -26.06 12.30 -8.05
C VAL A 401 -25.17 13.26 -8.82
N THR A 402 -25.03 13.01 -10.12
CA THR A 402 -24.50 13.98 -11.09
C THR A 402 -25.58 14.34 -12.10
N ILE A 403 -25.80 15.65 -12.30
CA ILE A 403 -26.68 16.18 -13.35
C ILE A 403 -25.84 16.97 -14.34
N THR A 404 -25.73 16.50 -15.57
CA THR A 404 -25.11 17.26 -16.67
C THR A 404 -26.20 18.07 -17.39
N ILE A 405 -25.99 19.37 -17.55
CA ILE A 405 -26.92 20.30 -18.18
C ILE A 405 -26.38 20.70 -19.56
N GLU A 406 -27.21 20.56 -20.58
CA GLU A 406 -26.91 20.90 -21.97
C GLU A 406 -27.71 22.13 -22.38
N TYR A 407 -27.03 23.25 -22.57
CA TYR A 407 -27.61 24.49 -23.09
C TYR A 407 -27.62 24.43 -24.63
N LYS A 408 -28.72 24.91 -25.22
CA LYS A 408 -28.90 24.98 -26.68
C LYS A 408 -28.26 26.20 -27.31
#